data_AF-A0A2P6NZG7-F1
#
_entry.id   AF-A0A2P6NZG7-F1
#
_cell.length_a   1.000
_cell.length_b   1.000
_cell.length_c   1.000
_cell.angle_alpha   90.00
_cell.angle_beta   90.00
_cell.angle_gamma   90.00
#
_symmetry.space_group_name_H-M   'P 1'
#
loop_
_entity.id
_entity.type
_entity.pdbx_description
1 polymer ?
#
loop_
_entity_poly.entity_id
_entity_poly.type
_entity_poly.pdbx_seq_one_letter_code
_entity_poly.pdbx_strand_id
1 'polypeptide(L)'
;MKFLGWLFVAFIIGHRRSNKIKMGWVAILLLVVYVPMVIWLAFFLLCADHLKCDSNSKLGRLKYLLTQGVCKSTRYVQSMYSISSDSSSSFLVWLAGPRTTKRAKKAFEYIAYKPNPLLQILYLILVLGGYYLFLRDAFPLLPNIYLGAHHNVGITLYLFYLASANDAGIIHYKIEQQRSGVRHVPTNEKQYSSYPFDDMLYTPGRTCRTCLIERPARSKHCSICDRCIGRFDHHCPWINNCVGENNLRYFLSFVFATASLTLYCGYLCYYILSAEGRIWDMRFRDPETGQTYEASYLLVFQWVMSAGGLVAPLGLFTGIISIVLYGFFAYHIYLIVVNTTTNESYKWYDYVDQAQVKFYMAHKDEIEEQKKVVEAEKTKGKKKDARRDHRDPDWTLADYTIPKYRLDSRGKVVVKNMYNRGWRKNLAEVIWPPSQ
;
A
#
# COMPACT_ATOMS: atom_id res chain seq x y z
N MET A 1 -13.86 -16.81 -10.77
CA MET A 1 -13.30 -16.62 -12.14
C MET A 1 -14.18 -17.18 -13.25
N LYS A 2 -14.66 -18.44 -13.19
CA LYS A 2 -15.53 -19.03 -14.23
C LYS A 2 -16.86 -18.28 -14.45
N PHE A 3 -17.44 -17.72 -13.39
CA PHE A 3 -18.68 -16.92 -13.44
C PHE A 3 -18.52 -15.56 -14.16
N LEU A 4 -17.36 -14.91 -13.99
CA LEU A 4 -17.03 -13.66 -14.70
C LEU A 4 -16.68 -13.90 -16.17
N GLY A 5 -16.08 -15.05 -16.50
CA GLY A 5 -15.85 -15.47 -17.88
C GLY A 5 -17.15 -15.77 -18.63
N TRP A 6 -18.18 -16.25 -17.94
CA TRP A 6 -19.50 -16.48 -18.54
C TRP A 6 -20.28 -15.18 -18.78
N LEU A 7 -20.20 -14.22 -17.86
CA LEU A 7 -20.71 -12.85 -18.06
C LEU A 7 -20.03 -12.15 -19.23
N PHE A 8 -18.73 -12.38 -19.45
CA PHE A 8 -17.96 -11.83 -20.57
C PHE A 8 -18.42 -12.39 -21.93
N VAL A 9 -18.68 -13.70 -22.01
CA VAL A 9 -19.19 -14.36 -23.23
C VAL A 9 -20.64 -13.96 -23.52
N ALA A 10 -21.50 -13.89 -22.48
CA ALA A 10 -22.89 -13.45 -22.62
C ALA A 10 -23.00 -11.97 -23.07
N PHE A 11 -22.09 -11.11 -22.59
CA PHE A 11 -22.04 -9.69 -22.96
C PHE A 11 -21.56 -9.47 -24.42
N ILE A 12 -20.59 -10.26 -24.89
CA ILE A 12 -20.11 -10.21 -26.29
C ILE A 12 -21.15 -10.77 -27.26
N ILE A 13 -21.86 -11.84 -26.89
CA ILE A 13 -22.88 -12.47 -27.74
C ILE A 13 -24.14 -11.60 -27.80
N GLY A 14 -24.57 -11.00 -26.68
CA GLY A 14 -25.76 -10.14 -26.61
C GLY A 14 -25.66 -8.84 -27.41
N HIS A 15 -24.45 -8.34 -27.69
CA HIS A 15 -24.25 -7.04 -28.32
C HIS A 15 -23.98 -7.08 -29.85
N ARG A 16 -23.98 -8.27 -30.48
CA ARG A 16 -23.81 -8.40 -31.94
C ARG A 16 -24.95 -7.79 -32.78
N ARG A 17 -26.02 -7.26 -32.15
CA ARG A 17 -27.22 -6.76 -32.84
C ARG A 17 -27.40 -5.23 -32.89
N SER A 18 -26.50 -4.40 -32.35
CA SER A 18 -26.67 -2.94 -32.47
C SER A 18 -25.36 -2.13 -32.49
N ASN A 19 -25.14 -1.51 -33.65
CA ASN A 19 -24.31 -0.34 -33.98
C ASN A 19 -22.80 -0.31 -33.63
N LYS A 20 -22.00 -0.17 -34.70
CA LYS A 20 -20.53 -0.10 -34.77
C LYS A 20 -19.86 1.11 -34.06
N ILE A 21 -20.61 1.95 -33.33
CA ILE A 21 -20.06 3.18 -32.70
C ILE A 21 -19.67 2.97 -31.22
N LYS A 22 -20.03 1.84 -30.58
CA LYS A 22 -19.82 1.63 -29.13
C LYS A 22 -18.54 0.88 -28.72
N MET A 23 -17.74 0.38 -29.67
CA MET A 23 -16.51 -0.39 -29.38
C MET A 23 -15.36 0.46 -28.81
N GLY A 24 -15.30 1.76 -29.16
CA GLY A 24 -14.24 2.67 -28.67
C GLY A 24 -14.29 2.90 -27.16
N TRP A 25 -15.49 3.09 -26.60
CA TRP A 25 -15.67 3.37 -25.18
C TRP A 25 -15.34 2.17 -24.29
N VAL A 26 -15.66 0.95 -24.72
CA VAL A 26 -15.33 -0.29 -23.98
C VAL A 26 -13.81 -0.52 -23.97
N ALA A 27 -13.13 -0.25 -25.08
CA ALA A 27 -11.67 -0.34 -25.14
C ALA A 27 -10.98 0.73 -24.26
N ILE A 28 -11.53 1.96 -24.20
CA ILE A 28 -11.04 3.03 -23.33
C ILE A 28 -11.30 2.67 -21.84
N LEU A 29 -12.49 2.17 -21.51
CA LEU A 29 -12.82 1.72 -20.15
C LEU A 29 -11.92 0.55 -19.71
N LEU A 30 -11.60 -0.36 -20.62
CA LEU A 30 -10.70 -1.48 -20.35
C LEU A 30 -9.23 -1.02 -20.22
N LEU A 31 -8.72 -0.18 -21.11
CA LEU A 31 -7.30 0.21 -21.14
C LEU A 31 -6.95 1.33 -20.15
N VAL A 32 -7.87 2.25 -19.86
CA VAL A 32 -7.63 3.44 -19.03
C VAL A 32 -8.14 3.25 -17.59
N VAL A 33 -9.20 2.47 -17.40
CA VAL A 33 -9.80 2.25 -16.07
C VAL A 33 -9.47 0.85 -15.57
N TYR A 34 -9.78 -0.19 -16.32
CA TYR A 34 -9.67 -1.57 -15.83
C TYR A 34 -8.22 -2.08 -15.73
N VAL A 35 -7.38 -1.84 -16.73
CA VAL A 35 -5.98 -2.31 -16.73
C VAL A 35 -5.14 -1.60 -15.65
N PRO A 36 -5.21 -0.26 -15.49
CA PRO A 36 -4.56 0.42 -14.37
C PRO A 36 -5.16 0.01 -13.03
N MET A 37 -6.49 -0.16 -12.93
CA MET A 37 -7.14 -0.63 -11.70
C MET A 37 -6.70 -2.04 -11.33
N VAL A 38 -6.53 -2.98 -12.26
CA VAL A 38 -6.09 -4.35 -11.96
C VAL A 38 -4.59 -4.41 -11.62
N ILE A 39 -3.74 -3.67 -12.35
CA ILE A 39 -2.31 -3.55 -12.06
C ILE A 39 -2.10 -2.87 -10.68
N TRP A 40 -2.94 -1.89 -10.37
CA TRP A 40 -2.85 -1.13 -9.13
C TRP A 40 -3.57 -1.81 -7.95
N LEU A 41 -4.64 -2.56 -8.16
CA LEU A 41 -5.24 -3.44 -7.15
C LEU A 41 -4.27 -4.58 -6.81
N ALA A 42 -3.52 -5.09 -7.80
CA ALA A 42 -2.41 -6.00 -7.54
C ALA A 42 -1.29 -5.34 -6.72
N PHE A 43 -0.94 -4.08 -7.00
CA PHE A 43 0.02 -3.29 -6.21
C PHE A 43 -0.49 -2.96 -4.79
N PHE A 44 -1.77 -2.63 -4.63
CA PHE A 44 -2.41 -2.33 -3.34
C PHE A 44 -2.55 -3.60 -2.47
N LEU A 45 -2.90 -4.73 -3.08
CA LEU A 45 -2.90 -6.03 -2.40
C LEU A 45 -1.48 -6.50 -2.02
N LEU A 46 -0.43 -6.00 -2.70
CA LEU A 46 0.97 -6.19 -2.31
C LEU A 46 1.43 -5.22 -1.20
N CYS A 47 0.75 -4.10 -0.98
CA CYS A 47 1.11 -3.08 0.02
C CYS A 47 0.26 -3.10 1.31
N ALA A 48 -0.91 -3.74 1.32
CA ALA A 48 -1.86 -3.72 2.45
C ALA A 48 -1.50 -4.65 3.64
N ASP A 49 -0.30 -5.24 3.66
CA ASP A 49 0.05 -6.41 4.47
C ASP A 49 0.41 -6.14 5.95
N HIS A 50 0.37 -4.88 6.43
CA HIS A 50 1.24 -4.52 7.56
C HIS A 50 0.67 -3.68 8.71
N LEU A 51 -0.64 -3.74 8.99
CA LEU A 51 -1.22 -3.12 10.19
C LEU A 51 -1.26 -4.11 11.38
N LYS A 52 -0.47 -3.84 12.43
CA LYS A 52 -0.59 -4.50 13.75
C LYS A 52 -0.93 -3.47 14.83
N CYS A 53 -2.05 -3.59 15.54
CA CYS A 53 -2.04 -3.42 17.00
C CYS A 53 -3.33 -3.83 17.73
N ASP A 54 -3.05 -4.31 18.95
CA ASP A 54 -3.81 -4.44 20.19
C ASP A 54 -5.13 -5.24 20.22
N SER A 55 -5.11 -6.37 20.94
CA SER A 55 -6.16 -7.41 20.93
C SER A 55 -7.21 -7.30 22.05
N ASN A 56 -7.13 -6.29 22.93
CA ASN A 56 -7.94 -6.27 24.15
C ASN A 56 -9.24 -5.46 24.09
N SER A 57 -9.53 -4.76 22.99
CA SER A 57 -10.83 -4.11 22.78
C SER A 57 -11.72 -4.90 21.81
N LYS A 58 -13.06 -4.71 21.85
CA LYS A 58 -13.97 -5.26 20.82
C LYS A 58 -13.53 -4.85 19.40
N LEU A 59 -12.93 -3.66 19.27
CA LEU A 59 -12.32 -3.13 18.05
C LEU A 59 -11.03 -3.90 17.65
N GLY A 60 -10.26 -4.39 18.63
CA GLY A 60 -9.08 -5.24 18.43
C GLY A 60 -9.42 -6.64 17.92
N ARG A 61 -10.56 -7.22 18.33
CA ARG A 61 -11.05 -8.52 17.82
C ARG A 61 -11.56 -8.43 16.36
N LEU A 62 -12.25 -7.34 16.02
CA LEU A 62 -12.67 -7.06 14.64
C LEU A 62 -11.44 -6.81 13.73
N LYS A 63 -10.44 -6.06 14.21
CA LYS A 63 -9.14 -5.90 13.54
C LYS A 63 -8.39 -7.22 13.38
N TYR A 64 -8.38 -8.09 14.39
CA TYR A 64 -7.71 -9.40 14.35
C TYR A 64 -8.35 -10.36 13.34
N LEU A 65 -9.68 -10.41 13.23
CA LEU A 65 -10.38 -11.23 12.24
C LEU A 65 -10.14 -10.74 10.80
N LEU A 66 -10.12 -9.41 10.59
CA LEU A 66 -9.82 -8.82 9.29
C LEU A 66 -8.33 -9.00 8.90
N THR A 67 -7.39 -8.89 9.85
CA THR A 67 -5.95 -9.05 9.59
C THR A 67 -5.49 -10.51 9.49
N GLN A 68 -6.09 -11.45 10.21
CA GLN A 68 -5.79 -12.89 10.07
C GLN A 68 -6.28 -13.46 8.73
N GLY A 69 -7.41 -12.96 8.22
CA GLY A 69 -7.91 -13.29 6.87
C GLY A 69 -6.95 -12.83 5.77
N VAL A 70 -6.39 -11.63 5.91
CA VAL A 70 -5.41 -11.05 4.97
C VAL A 70 -4.02 -11.72 5.12
N CYS A 71 -3.54 -11.99 6.32
CA CYS A 71 -2.21 -12.56 6.59
C CYS A 71 -2.08 -14.06 6.20
N LYS A 72 -3.15 -14.85 6.31
CA LYS A 72 -3.18 -16.23 5.76
C LYS A 72 -3.32 -16.22 4.24
N SER A 73 -4.00 -15.24 3.67
CA SER A 73 -4.11 -15.09 2.22
C SER A 73 -2.86 -14.49 1.60
N THR A 74 -2.03 -13.70 2.28
CA THR A 74 -0.74 -13.21 1.75
C THR A 74 0.38 -14.24 1.80
N ARG A 75 0.35 -15.20 2.72
CA ARG A 75 1.19 -16.41 2.55
C ARG A 75 0.66 -17.31 1.42
N TYR A 76 -0.64 -17.32 1.16
CA TYR A 76 -1.22 -17.92 -0.04
C TYR A 76 -0.98 -17.08 -1.31
N VAL A 77 -0.76 -15.76 -1.21
CA VAL A 77 -0.59 -14.83 -2.33
C VAL A 77 0.87 -14.59 -2.65
N GLN A 78 1.80 -14.69 -1.70
CA GLN A 78 3.26 -14.80 -1.89
C GLN A 78 3.67 -16.23 -2.22
N SER A 79 3.02 -17.24 -1.63
CA SER A 79 3.09 -18.61 -2.17
C SER A 79 2.43 -18.66 -3.54
N MET A 80 1.29 -18.00 -3.78
CA MET A 80 0.81 -17.69 -5.14
C MET A 80 1.59 -16.54 -5.78
N TYR A 81 2.68 -15.95 -5.28
CA TYR A 81 3.48 -14.97 -6.05
C TYR A 81 4.79 -15.60 -6.42
N SER A 82 5.26 -16.62 -5.71
CA SER A 82 6.21 -17.59 -6.24
C SER A 82 5.48 -18.55 -7.18
N ILE A 83 4.36 -19.15 -6.76
CA ILE A 83 3.49 -20.01 -7.58
C ILE A 83 2.72 -19.21 -8.65
N SER A 84 2.45 -17.89 -8.52
CA SER A 84 1.93 -17.03 -9.63
C SER A 84 2.93 -16.06 -10.24
N SER A 85 4.15 -15.84 -9.74
CA SER A 85 5.20 -15.40 -10.67
C SER A 85 5.58 -16.55 -11.59
N ASP A 86 5.40 -17.81 -11.18
CA ASP A 86 5.39 -18.96 -12.09
C ASP A 86 4.04 -19.14 -12.82
N SER A 87 2.87 -19.01 -12.18
CA SER A 87 1.53 -19.24 -12.80
C SER A 87 0.95 -18.04 -13.55
N SER A 88 1.17 -16.78 -13.13
CA SER A 88 0.86 -15.57 -13.90
C SER A 88 1.87 -15.33 -15.00
N SER A 89 3.17 -15.66 -14.81
CA SER A 89 4.06 -15.71 -15.96
C SER A 89 3.66 -16.84 -16.89
N SER A 90 3.28 -18.02 -16.40
CA SER A 90 2.75 -19.11 -17.23
C SER A 90 1.44 -18.73 -17.92
N PHE A 91 0.53 -18.00 -17.28
CA PHE A 91 -0.74 -17.55 -17.85
C PHE A 91 -0.54 -16.44 -18.87
N LEU A 92 0.31 -15.44 -18.60
CA LEU A 92 0.66 -14.39 -19.57
C LEU A 92 1.48 -14.96 -20.73
N VAL A 93 2.40 -15.89 -20.46
CA VAL A 93 3.15 -16.65 -21.48
C VAL A 93 2.21 -17.53 -22.29
N TRP A 94 1.18 -18.13 -21.68
CA TRP A 94 0.17 -18.91 -22.37
C TRP A 94 -0.75 -18.04 -23.23
N LEU A 95 -1.17 -16.88 -22.73
CA LEU A 95 -2.12 -15.99 -23.40
C LEU A 95 -1.48 -15.12 -24.49
N ALA A 96 -0.24 -14.65 -24.28
CA ALA A 96 0.44 -13.71 -25.18
C ALA A 96 1.74 -14.26 -25.78
N GLY A 97 2.27 -15.39 -25.29
CA GLY A 97 3.53 -15.98 -25.72
C GLY A 97 4.75 -15.52 -24.89
N PRO A 98 5.84 -16.30 -24.84
CA PRO A 98 7.01 -15.98 -24.01
C PRO A 98 7.76 -14.71 -24.44
N ARG A 99 7.75 -14.39 -25.74
CA ARG A 99 8.42 -13.20 -26.28
C ARG A 99 7.72 -11.90 -25.85
N THR A 100 6.40 -11.87 -25.87
CA THR A 100 5.61 -10.68 -25.49
C THR A 100 5.66 -10.47 -23.98
N THR A 101 5.54 -11.52 -23.17
CA THR A 101 5.67 -11.43 -21.71
C THR A 101 7.06 -10.92 -21.30
N LYS A 102 8.13 -11.37 -21.96
CA LYS A 102 9.49 -10.84 -21.72
C LYS A 102 9.61 -9.37 -22.09
N ARG A 103 9.00 -8.94 -23.21
CA ARG A 103 8.95 -7.52 -23.61
C ARG A 103 8.14 -6.68 -22.62
N ALA A 104 6.98 -7.16 -22.19
CA ALA A 104 6.12 -6.49 -21.20
C ALA A 104 6.82 -6.36 -19.85
N LYS A 105 7.51 -7.41 -19.38
CA LYS A 105 8.31 -7.36 -18.16
C LYS A 105 9.42 -6.31 -18.26
N LYS A 106 10.19 -6.29 -19.36
CA LYS A 106 11.21 -5.26 -19.59
C LYS A 106 10.63 -3.85 -19.63
N ALA A 107 9.46 -3.66 -20.24
CA ALA A 107 8.78 -2.38 -20.28
C ALA A 107 8.34 -1.94 -18.87
N PHE A 108 7.75 -2.85 -18.09
CA PHE A 108 7.38 -2.59 -16.70
C PHE A 108 8.60 -2.28 -15.83
N GLU A 109 9.70 -3.04 -15.99
CA GLU A 109 10.98 -2.76 -15.32
C GLU A 109 11.51 -1.37 -15.65
N TYR A 110 11.42 -0.95 -16.91
CA TYR A 110 11.78 0.40 -17.31
C TYR A 110 10.87 1.45 -16.65
N ILE A 111 9.55 1.26 -16.72
CA ILE A 111 8.57 2.22 -16.19
C ILE A 111 8.66 2.37 -14.66
N ALA A 112 8.79 1.26 -13.93
CA ALA A 112 8.66 1.26 -12.47
C ALA A 112 10.00 1.24 -11.72
N TYR A 113 11.08 0.75 -12.33
CA TYR A 113 12.37 0.51 -11.65
C TYR A 113 13.57 1.21 -12.30
N LYS A 114 13.33 2.15 -13.22
CA LYS A 114 14.36 3.05 -13.73
C LYS A 114 13.91 4.51 -13.64
N PRO A 115 14.83 5.49 -13.54
CA PRO A 115 14.47 6.89 -13.57
C PRO A 115 13.81 7.27 -14.89
N ASN A 116 12.52 7.61 -14.85
CA ASN A 116 11.77 8.06 -16.01
C ASN A 116 10.50 8.81 -15.56
N PRO A 117 10.00 9.78 -16.34
CA PRO A 117 8.83 10.57 -15.96
C PRO A 117 7.48 9.93 -16.35
N LEU A 118 7.44 8.70 -16.88
CA LEU A 118 6.22 8.17 -17.51
C LEU A 118 5.04 8.06 -16.54
N LEU A 119 5.26 7.65 -15.29
CA LEU A 119 4.20 7.60 -14.30
C LEU A 119 3.78 8.98 -13.77
N GLN A 120 4.69 9.96 -13.78
CA GLN A 120 4.33 11.36 -13.48
C GLN A 120 3.44 11.93 -14.58
N ILE A 121 3.79 11.69 -15.85
CA ILE A 121 2.98 12.10 -17.00
C ILE A 121 1.61 11.41 -16.94
N LEU A 122 1.57 10.11 -16.67
CA LEU A 122 0.32 9.37 -16.51
C LEU A 122 -0.55 9.96 -15.38
N TYR A 123 0.04 10.26 -14.22
CA TYR A 123 -0.67 10.91 -13.13
C TYR A 123 -1.27 12.26 -13.55
N LEU A 124 -0.48 13.12 -14.22
CA LEU A 124 -0.94 14.42 -14.70
C LEU A 124 -2.07 14.29 -15.72
N ILE A 125 -1.98 13.33 -16.65
CA ILE A 125 -3.06 13.03 -17.61
C ILE A 125 -4.33 12.59 -16.88
N LEU A 126 -4.22 11.71 -15.89
CA LEU A 126 -5.38 11.23 -15.14
C LEU A 126 -6.06 12.34 -14.33
N VAL A 127 -5.26 13.19 -13.66
CA VAL A 127 -5.79 14.28 -12.83
C VAL A 127 -6.35 15.41 -13.68
N LEU A 128 -5.58 15.92 -14.64
CA LEU A 128 -6.02 17.03 -15.49
C LEU A 128 -7.12 16.60 -16.46
N GLY A 129 -7.01 15.40 -17.04
CA GLY A 129 -8.03 14.82 -17.90
C GLY A 129 -9.32 14.53 -17.15
N GLY A 130 -9.23 13.91 -15.97
CA GLY A 130 -10.38 13.68 -15.10
C GLY A 130 -11.05 14.98 -14.65
N TYR A 131 -10.26 16.00 -14.31
CA TYR A 131 -10.75 17.33 -13.96
C TYR A 131 -11.43 18.02 -15.16
N TYR A 132 -10.85 17.93 -16.36
CA TYR A 132 -11.50 18.43 -17.58
C TYR A 132 -12.83 17.74 -17.87
N LEU A 133 -12.88 16.41 -17.80
CA LEU A 133 -14.11 15.64 -17.98
C LEU A 133 -15.17 16.02 -16.93
N PHE A 134 -14.76 16.21 -15.68
CA PHE A 134 -15.63 16.71 -14.62
C PHE A 134 -16.20 18.09 -14.97
N LEU A 135 -15.36 19.05 -15.37
CA LEU A 135 -15.80 20.40 -15.72
C LEU A 135 -16.73 20.43 -16.94
N ARG A 136 -16.50 19.54 -17.91
CA ARG A 136 -17.31 19.46 -19.14
C ARG A 136 -18.67 18.79 -18.90
N ASP A 137 -18.68 17.65 -18.21
CA ASP A 137 -19.83 16.75 -18.18
C ASP A 137 -20.59 16.76 -16.84
N ALA A 138 -19.91 16.98 -15.71
CA ALA A 138 -20.51 16.91 -14.38
C ALA A 138 -20.85 18.30 -13.83
N PHE A 139 -19.92 19.25 -13.94
CA PHE A 139 -20.06 20.60 -13.37
C PHE A 139 -21.30 21.36 -13.86
N PRO A 140 -21.69 21.32 -15.16
CA PRO A 140 -22.90 22.00 -15.64
C PRO A 140 -24.20 21.45 -15.05
N LEU A 141 -24.19 20.22 -14.52
CA LEU A 141 -25.35 19.58 -13.91
C LEU A 141 -25.52 19.94 -12.43
N LEU A 142 -24.56 20.63 -11.82
CA LEU A 142 -24.61 21.01 -10.40
C LEU A 142 -25.52 22.24 -10.21
N PRO A 143 -26.43 22.23 -9.21
CA PRO A 143 -27.23 23.39 -8.87
C PRO A 143 -26.30 24.50 -8.34
N ASN A 144 -26.16 25.57 -9.12
CA ASN A 144 -25.07 26.53 -9.02
C ASN A 144 -25.42 27.68 -8.06
N ILE A 145 -24.86 27.71 -6.83
CA ILE A 145 -24.88 28.93 -5.99
C ILE A 145 -23.54 29.23 -5.27
N TYR A 146 -22.69 28.26 -4.87
CA TYR A 146 -21.48 28.56 -4.05
C TYR A 146 -20.20 27.76 -4.37
N LEU A 147 -20.09 27.14 -5.55
CA LEU A 147 -19.12 26.07 -5.79
C LEU A 147 -17.81 26.51 -6.50
N GLY A 148 -17.71 27.74 -7.01
CA GLY A 148 -16.62 28.17 -7.90
C GLY A 148 -15.19 28.13 -7.32
N ALA A 149 -15.01 28.33 -6.01
CA ALA A 149 -13.69 28.33 -5.36
C ALA A 149 -13.20 26.92 -4.93
N HIS A 150 -14.12 25.98 -4.73
CA HIS A 150 -13.81 24.65 -4.18
C HIS A 150 -13.40 23.61 -5.23
N HIS A 151 -13.64 23.89 -6.51
CA HIS A 151 -13.25 23.04 -7.63
C HIS A 151 -11.83 23.32 -8.12
N ASN A 152 -10.84 23.46 -7.23
CA ASN A 152 -9.47 23.80 -7.62
C ASN A 152 -8.52 22.60 -7.50
N VAL A 153 -7.99 22.14 -8.63
CA VAL A 153 -6.99 21.07 -8.71
C VAL A 153 -5.57 21.53 -8.34
N GLY A 154 -5.34 22.85 -8.31
CA GLY A 154 -4.03 23.49 -8.17
C GLY A 154 -3.29 23.13 -6.90
N ILE A 155 -3.97 23.00 -5.75
CA ILE A 155 -3.31 22.59 -4.50
C ILE A 155 -2.77 21.16 -4.59
N THR A 156 -3.52 20.25 -5.21
CA THR A 156 -3.09 18.87 -5.43
C THR A 156 -1.88 18.82 -6.37
N LEU A 157 -1.89 19.61 -7.45
CA LEU A 157 -0.74 19.71 -8.38
C LEU A 157 0.49 20.33 -7.71
N TYR A 158 0.31 21.35 -6.87
CA TYR A 158 1.40 21.96 -6.12
C TYR A 158 2.02 20.97 -5.13
N LEU A 159 1.21 20.22 -4.39
CA LEU A 159 1.70 19.20 -3.47
C LEU A 159 2.38 18.04 -4.20
N PHE A 160 1.87 17.64 -5.38
CA PHE A 160 2.53 16.67 -6.26
C PHE A 160 3.91 17.16 -6.71
N TYR A 161 4.01 18.43 -7.12
CA TYR A 161 5.28 19.07 -7.46
C TYR A 161 6.24 19.06 -6.27
N LEU A 162 5.78 19.47 -5.08
CA LEU A 162 6.62 19.45 -3.88
C LEU A 162 7.11 18.03 -3.54
N ALA A 163 6.24 17.02 -3.59
CA ALA A 163 6.64 15.64 -3.35
C ALA A 163 7.68 15.15 -4.38
N SER A 164 7.55 15.55 -5.64
CA SER A 164 8.45 15.15 -6.72
C SER A 164 9.79 15.88 -6.70
N ALA A 165 9.79 17.19 -6.43
CA ALA A 165 10.96 18.05 -6.59
C ALA A 165 11.79 18.26 -5.32
N ASN A 166 11.20 18.08 -4.12
CA ASN A 166 11.95 18.27 -2.89
C ASN A 166 12.98 17.17 -2.67
N ASP A 167 14.09 17.56 -2.03
CA ASP A 167 15.11 16.63 -1.57
C ASP A 167 14.49 15.58 -0.63
N ALA A 168 14.79 14.31 -0.89
CA ALA A 168 14.31 13.19 -0.09
C ALA A 168 15.13 12.96 1.19
N GLY A 169 16.16 13.77 1.44
CA GLY A 169 17.15 13.55 2.49
C GLY A 169 18.41 12.92 1.93
N ILE A 170 18.90 13.42 0.79
CA ILE A 170 20.10 12.91 0.14
C ILE A 170 21.31 13.08 1.05
N ILE A 171 22.08 12.01 1.18
CA ILE A 171 23.35 12.05 1.90
C ILE A 171 24.42 12.57 0.95
N HIS A 172 24.73 13.85 1.10
CA HIS A 172 25.76 14.53 0.32
C HIS A 172 27.15 14.20 0.88
N TYR A 173 28.11 14.06 -0.03
CA TYR A 173 29.51 13.83 0.30
C TYR A 173 30.40 14.52 -0.74
N LYS A 174 31.59 14.90 -0.30
CA LYS A 174 32.68 15.36 -1.16
C LYS A 174 33.71 14.25 -1.31
N ILE A 175 34.42 14.30 -2.43
CA ILE A 175 35.51 13.37 -2.72
C ILE A 175 36.82 14.08 -2.40
N GLU A 176 37.58 13.52 -1.47
CA GLU A 176 38.89 14.02 -1.06
C GLU A 176 39.99 13.04 -1.48
N GLN A 177 41.09 13.54 -2.03
CA GLN A 177 42.28 12.74 -2.28
C GLN A 177 43.14 12.66 -1.02
N GLN A 178 43.56 11.45 -0.69
CA GLN A 178 44.49 11.15 0.41
C GLN A 178 45.67 10.30 -0.11
N ARG A 179 46.77 10.26 0.65
CA ARG A 179 47.95 9.41 0.31
C ARG A 179 47.58 7.94 0.11
N SER A 180 46.55 7.44 0.79
CA SER A 180 46.07 6.05 0.73
C SER A 180 44.96 5.82 -0.31
N GLY A 181 44.59 6.82 -1.10
CA GLY A 181 43.56 6.73 -2.14
C GLY A 181 42.48 7.79 -2.01
N VAL A 182 41.29 7.49 -2.52
CA VAL A 182 40.14 8.41 -2.55
C VAL A 182 39.23 8.14 -1.36
N ARG A 183 38.89 9.19 -0.61
CA ARG A 183 37.94 9.11 0.51
C ARG A 183 36.70 9.94 0.21
N HIS A 184 35.53 9.35 0.45
CA HIS A 184 34.26 10.06 0.38
C HIS A 184 33.93 10.58 1.78
N VAL A 185 33.88 11.90 1.94
CA VAL A 185 33.65 12.58 3.21
C VAL A 185 32.24 13.16 3.19
N PRO A 186 31.33 12.72 4.07
CA PRO A 186 29.98 13.28 4.14
C PRO A 186 30.01 14.78 4.44
N THR A 187 29.14 15.55 3.80
CA THR A 187 29.05 17.01 3.99
C THR A 187 27.89 17.40 4.89
N ASN A 188 26.93 16.51 5.14
CA ASN A 188 25.75 16.75 5.97
C ASN A 188 25.88 16.05 7.33
N GLU A 189 26.80 16.54 8.16
CA GLU A 189 27.13 15.95 9.48
C GLU A 189 25.91 15.77 10.40
N LYS A 190 24.94 16.70 10.36
CA LYS A 190 23.68 16.58 11.14
C LYS A 190 22.95 15.26 10.88
N GLN A 191 23.01 14.72 9.66
CA GLN A 191 22.29 13.49 9.31
C GLN A 191 22.91 12.24 9.96
N TYR A 192 24.19 12.32 10.34
CA TYR A 192 24.91 11.25 11.04
C TYR A 192 24.64 11.22 12.53
N SER A 193 24.27 12.35 13.12
CA SER A 193 23.90 12.47 14.54
C SER A 193 22.39 12.44 14.79
N SER A 194 21.56 12.50 13.74
CA SER A 194 20.10 12.58 13.85
C SER A 194 19.45 11.35 14.48
N TYR A 195 20.02 10.15 14.26
CA TYR A 195 19.47 8.89 14.75
C TYR A 195 20.56 8.00 15.36
N PRO A 196 20.38 7.49 16.58
CA PRO A 196 21.30 6.51 17.15
C PRO A 196 21.18 5.17 16.41
N PHE A 197 22.28 4.43 16.38
CA PHE A 197 22.28 3.04 15.93
C PHE A 197 21.54 2.16 16.95
N ASP A 198 20.70 1.25 16.46
CA ASP A 198 19.96 0.32 17.31
C ASP A 198 20.69 -1.02 17.52
N ASP A 199 21.82 -1.19 16.83
CA ASP A 199 22.63 -2.40 16.74
C ASP A 199 21.81 -3.67 16.41
N MET A 200 20.63 -3.48 15.80
CA MET A 200 19.72 -4.52 15.37
C MET A 200 19.54 -4.43 13.86
N LEU A 201 18.83 -3.40 13.40
CA LEU A 201 18.66 -3.10 11.98
C LEU A 201 19.79 -2.23 11.44
N TYR A 202 20.39 -1.41 12.31
CA TYR A 202 21.39 -0.43 11.98
C TYR A 202 22.56 -0.54 12.96
N THR A 203 23.69 -1.01 12.46
CA THR A 203 24.96 -1.09 13.19
C THR A 203 25.94 -0.04 12.66
N PRO A 204 26.80 0.55 13.50
CA PRO A 204 27.87 1.46 13.05
C PRO A 204 28.86 0.73 12.13
N GLY A 205 29.66 1.50 11.37
CA GLY A 205 30.71 0.98 10.48
C GLY A 205 30.21 0.38 9.16
N ARG A 206 28.91 0.52 8.83
CA ARG A 206 28.34 -0.03 7.60
C ARG A 206 28.51 0.92 6.42
N THR A 207 29.50 0.65 5.57
CA THR A 207 29.76 1.44 4.36
C THR A 207 28.85 1.07 3.18
N CYS A 208 28.40 2.08 2.45
CA CYS A 208 27.74 1.91 1.16
C CYS A 208 28.77 1.52 0.08
N ARG A 209 28.59 0.37 -0.57
CA ARG A 209 29.49 -0.08 -1.64
C ARG A 209 29.50 0.84 -2.88
N THR A 210 28.39 1.49 -3.19
CA THR A 210 28.28 2.40 -4.34
C THR A 210 28.80 3.79 -4.01
N CYS A 211 28.22 4.45 -3.00
CA CYS A 211 28.57 5.82 -2.62
C CYS A 211 29.87 5.95 -1.80
N LEU A 212 30.47 4.83 -1.35
CA LEU A 212 31.70 4.75 -0.54
C LEU A 212 31.71 5.58 0.76
N ILE A 213 30.52 5.90 1.28
CA ILE A 213 30.32 6.57 2.57
C ILE A 213 29.84 5.58 3.62
N GLU A 214 30.20 5.83 4.88
CA GLU A 214 29.54 5.17 6.01
C GLU A 214 28.06 5.59 6.03
N ARG A 215 27.15 4.64 6.21
CA ARG A 215 25.71 4.93 6.21
C ARG A 215 25.25 5.35 7.60
N PRO A 216 24.62 6.52 7.76
CA PRO A 216 23.99 6.88 9.02
C PRO A 216 22.82 5.92 9.32
N ALA A 217 22.42 5.81 10.58
CA ALA A 217 21.29 4.99 10.98
C ALA A 217 20.02 5.37 10.19
N ARG A 218 19.15 4.39 9.94
CA ARG A 218 17.91 4.55 9.15
C ARG A 218 18.10 4.95 7.68
N SER A 219 19.32 4.99 7.16
CA SER A 219 19.56 5.28 5.74
C SER A 219 19.63 4.03 4.85
N LYS A 220 19.44 4.23 3.54
CA LYS A 220 19.61 3.19 2.52
C LYS A 220 20.07 3.80 1.20
N HIS A 221 20.86 3.03 0.45
CA HIS A 221 21.16 3.35 -0.95
C HIS A 221 20.01 2.92 -1.85
N CYS A 222 19.42 3.86 -2.58
CA CYS A 222 18.46 3.57 -3.62
C CYS A 222 19.21 3.36 -4.95
N SER A 223 19.18 2.15 -5.49
CA SER A 223 19.82 1.83 -6.77
C SER A 223 19.14 2.50 -7.97
N ILE A 224 17.88 2.94 -7.83
CA ILE A 224 17.14 3.64 -8.89
C ILE A 224 17.63 5.09 -8.96
N CYS A 225 17.69 5.78 -7.82
CA CYS A 225 18.15 7.17 -7.74
C CYS A 225 19.68 7.31 -7.66
N ASP A 226 20.40 6.20 -7.54
CA ASP A 226 21.85 6.07 -7.36
C ASP A 226 22.42 6.97 -6.25
N ARG A 227 21.74 6.97 -5.09
CA ARG A 227 22.12 7.82 -3.96
C ARG A 227 21.68 7.23 -2.63
N CYS A 228 22.41 7.58 -1.57
CA CYS A 228 22.05 7.27 -0.20
C CYS A 228 21.03 8.30 0.31
N ILE A 229 19.94 7.81 0.92
CA ILE A 229 18.84 8.62 1.45
C ILE A 229 18.70 8.36 2.95
N GLY A 230 18.63 9.42 3.76
CA GLY A 230 18.34 9.38 5.19
C GLY A 230 16.88 9.01 5.47
N ARG A 231 16.67 8.30 6.59
CA ARG A 231 15.36 7.76 6.98
C ARG A 231 14.55 7.23 5.78
N PHE A 232 15.21 6.39 4.98
CA PHE A 232 14.67 5.95 3.69
C PHE A 232 13.37 5.17 3.90
N ASP A 233 12.30 5.61 3.26
CA ASP A 233 11.00 4.95 3.29
C ASP A 233 10.84 4.01 2.09
N HIS A 234 10.79 4.56 0.89
CA HIS A 234 10.74 3.81 -0.36
C HIS A 234 11.15 4.68 -1.55
N HIS A 235 11.33 4.06 -2.72
CA HIS A 235 11.37 4.79 -3.98
C HIS A 235 9.98 4.78 -4.59
N CYS A 236 9.44 5.94 -4.93
CA CYS A 236 8.11 6.05 -5.50
C CYS A 236 8.19 6.49 -6.96
N PRO A 237 7.86 5.60 -7.92
CA PRO A 237 7.98 5.93 -9.33
C PRO A 237 6.91 6.94 -9.77
N TRP A 238 5.80 7.07 -9.04
CA TRP A 238 4.74 8.07 -9.31
C TRP A 238 5.21 9.51 -9.14
N ILE A 239 6.17 9.76 -8.25
CA ILE A 239 6.81 11.08 -8.06
C ILE A 239 8.24 11.11 -8.63
N ASN A 240 8.67 10.01 -9.27
CA ASN A 240 10.02 9.77 -9.80
C ASN A 240 11.13 10.22 -8.82
N ASN A 241 10.93 9.97 -7.52
CA ASN A 241 11.81 10.40 -6.45
C ASN A 241 11.75 9.41 -5.28
N CYS A 242 12.77 9.42 -4.43
CA CYS A 242 12.72 8.73 -3.15
C CYS A 242 11.77 9.45 -2.19
N VAL A 243 11.13 8.68 -1.32
CA VAL A 243 10.47 9.19 -0.12
C VAL A 243 11.38 8.87 1.06
N GLY A 244 11.77 9.91 1.80
CA GLY A 244 12.70 9.79 2.92
C GLY A 244 12.50 10.89 3.95
N GLU A 245 13.56 11.23 4.66
CA GLU A 245 13.54 12.14 5.80
C GLU A 245 12.91 13.50 5.49
N ASN A 246 13.37 14.15 4.41
CA ASN A 246 13.07 15.56 4.15
C ASN A 246 11.76 15.81 3.38
N ASN A 247 11.22 14.78 2.71
CA ASN A 247 10.04 14.94 1.84
C ASN A 247 8.84 14.06 2.20
N LEU A 248 8.91 13.22 3.25
CA LEU A 248 7.77 12.40 3.67
C LEU A 248 6.52 13.24 3.96
N ARG A 249 6.67 14.44 4.55
CA ARG A 249 5.55 15.37 4.77
C ARG A 249 4.86 15.78 3.47
N TYR A 250 5.63 16.11 2.43
CA TYR A 250 5.07 16.51 1.14
C TYR A 250 4.42 15.33 0.42
N PHE A 251 5.04 14.14 0.48
CA PHE A 251 4.45 12.92 -0.06
C PHE A 251 3.09 12.61 0.57
N LEU A 252 2.98 12.70 1.90
CA LEU A 252 1.71 12.45 2.59
C LEU A 252 0.65 13.51 2.31
N SER A 253 1.04 14.79 2.26
CA SER A 253 0.13 15.86 1.85
C SER A 253 -0.37 15.64 0.41
N PHE A 254 0.51 15.23 -0.51
CA PHE A 254 0.15 14.88 -1.88
C PHE A 254 -0.86 13.72 -1.96
N VAL A 255 -0.61 12.62 -1.23
CA VAL A 255 -1.51 11.46 -1.20
C VAL A 255 -2.87 11.87 -0.62
N PHE A 256 -2.89 12.61 0.48
CA PHE A 256 -4.12 13.09 1.11
C PHE A 256 -4.90 14.04 0.22
N ALA A 257 -4.24 14.99 -0.44
CA ALA A 257 -4.86 15.92 -1.36
C ALA A 257 -5.44 15.21 -2.59
N THR A 258 -4.73 14.22 -3.14
CA THR A 258 -5.23 13.40 -4.25
C THR A 258 -6.43 12.56 -3.80
N ALA A 259 -6.37 11.92 -2.63
CA ALA A 259 -7.49 11.17 -2.05
C ALA A 259 -8.72 12.07 -1.87
N SER A 260 -8.54 13.24 -1.28
CA SER A 260 -9.61 14.22 -1.04
C SER A 260 -10.22 14.75 -2.34
N LEU A 261 -9.39 15.05 -3.34
CA LEU A 261 -9.84 15.47 -4.68
C LEU A 261 -10.71 14.38 -5.33
N THR A 262 -10.25 13.12 -5.31
CA THR A 262 -11.02 12.01 -5.87
C THR A 262 -12.29 11.70 -5.08
N LEU A 263 -12.27 11.85 -3.75
CA LEU A 263 -13.47 11.71 -2.91
C LEU A 263 -14.50 12.77 -3.26
N TYR A 264 -14.06 14.03 -3.36
CA TYR A 264 -14.91 15.16 -3.67
C TYR A 264 -15.55 15.00 -5.06
N CYS A 265 -14.75 14.64 -6.08
CA CYS A 265 -15.26 14.34 -7.41
C CYS A 265 -16.28 13.18 -7.39
N GLY A 266 -15.95 12.08 -6.70
CA GLY A 266 -16.83 10.92 -6.59
C GLY A 266 -18.15 11.25 -5.89
N TYR A 267 -18.09 12.05 -4.82
CA TYR A 267 -19.26 12.54 -4.08
C TYR A 267 -20.16 13.43 -4.95
N LEU A 268 -19.59 14.37 -5.71
CA LEU A 268 -20.38 15.24 -6.58
C LEU A 268 -21.03 14.47 -7.74
N CYS A 269 -20.30 13.55 -8.36
CA CYS A 269 -20.89 12.65 -9.36
C CYS A 269 -22.02 11.81 -8.76
N TYR A 270 -21.83 11.27 -7.55
CA TYR A 270 -22.89 10.56 -6.83
C TYR A 270 -24.09 11.47 -6.55
N TYR A 271 -23.86 12.70 -6.10
CA TYR A 271 -24.91 13.67 -5.82
C TYR A 271 -25.75 13.97 -7.07
N ILE A 272 -25.10 14.27 -8.20
CA ILE A 272 -25.76 14.52 -9.50
C ILE A 272 -26.66 13.34 -9.88
N LEU A 273 -26.12 12.12 -9.83
CA LEU A 273 -26.88 10.92 -10.19
C LEU A 273 -28.03 10.69 -9.19
N SER A 274 -27.81 10.87 -7.90
CA SER A 274 -28.83 10.67 -6.86
C SER A 274 -29.95 11.72 -6.92
N ALA A 275 -29.66 12.94 -7.39
CA ALA A 275 -30.62 14.03 -7.49
C ALA A 275 -31.69 13.78 -8.57
N GLU A 276 -31.46 12.85 -9.49
CA GLU A 276 -32.50 12.38 -10.42
C GLU A 276 -33.63 11.60 -9.72
N GLY A 277 -33.57 11.42 -8.39
CA GLY A 277 -34.73 11.22 -7.51
C GLY A 277 -35.54 9.94 -7.70
N ARG A 278 -35.13 9.06 -8.63
CA ARG A 278 -35.91 7.86 -9.01
C ARG A 278 -35.09 6.58 -9.05
N ILE A 279 -33.83 6.64 -8.64
CA ILE A 279 -32.91 5.48 -8.71
C ILE A 279 -33.34 4.36 -7.76
N TRP A 280 -33.78 4.73 -6.55
CA TRP A 280 -34.13 3.75 -5.51
C TRP A 280 -35.57 3.22 -5.64
N ASP A 281 -36.47 3.97 -6.29
CA ASP A 281 -37.86 3.58 -6.54
C ASP A 281 -38.10 3.03 -7.96
N MET A 282 -37.01 2.62 -8.64
CA MET A 282 -37.07 2.23 -10.04
C MET A 282 -37.80 0.88 -10.21
N ARG A 283 -38.83 0.86 -11.05
CA ARG A 283 -39.60 -0.35 -11.41
C ARG A 283 -39.41 -0.64 -12.89
N PHE A 284 -39.17 -1.90 -13.22
CA PHE A 284 -39.04 -2.35 -14.61
C PHE A 284 -40.31 -3.11 -15.00
N ARG A 285 -40.79 -2.86 -16.22
CA ARG A 285 -41.92 -3.58 -16.81
C ARG A 285 -41.39 -4.53 -17.86
N ASP A 286 -41.70 -5.82 -17.69
CA ASP A 286 -41.40 -6.84 -18.68
C ASP A 286 -42.23 -6.59 -19.97
N PRO A 287 -41.61 -6.43 -21.15
CA PRO A 287 -42.34 -6.25 -22.40
C PRO A 287 -43.19 -7.46 -22.80
N GLU A 288 -42.81 -8.68 -22.41
CA GLU A 288 -43.47 -9.92 -22.81
C GLU A 288 -44.59 -10.31 -21.85
N THR A 289 -44.34 -10.21 -20.54
CA THR A 289 -45.32 -10.61 -19.51
C THR A 289 -46.14 -9.44 -18.95
N GLY A 290 -45.73 -8.20 -19.22
CA GLY A 290 -46.38 -6.98 -18.73
C GLY A 290 -46.22 -6.74 -17.23
N GLN A 291 -45.60 -7.66 -16.50
CA GLN A 291 -45.42 -7.59 -15.04
C GLN A 291 -44.39 -6.54 -14.67
N THR A 292 -44.65 -5.82 -13.58
CA THR A 292 -43.72 -4.86 -12.99
C THR A 292 -43.01 -5.50 -11.82
N TYR A 293 -41.68 -5.49 -11.84
CA TYR A 293 -40.84 -5.94 -10.74
C TYR A 293 -39.98 -4.80 -10.22
N GLU A 294 -39.66 -4.85 -8.93
CA GLU A 294 -38.69 -3.94 -8.32
C GLU A 294 -37.31 -4.17 -8.93
N ALA A 295 -36.60 -3.08 -9.22
CA ALA A 295 -35.28 -3.17 -9.80
C ALA A 295 -34.30 -3.85 -8.83
N SER A 296 -33.61 -4.89 -9.30
CA SER A 296 -32.47 -5.42 -8.55
C SER A 296 -31.32 -4.41 -8.54
N TYR A 297 -30.47 -4.44 -7.52
CA TYR A 297 -29.29 -3.55 -7.43
C TYR A 297 -28.39 -3.60 -8.69
N LEU A 298 -28.30 -4.76 -9.35
CA LEU A 298 -27.51 -4.91 -10.58
C LEU A 298 -28.16 -4.19 -11.77
N LEU A 299 -29.49 -4.26 -11.89
CA LEU A 299 -30.24 -3.54 -12.92
C LEU A 299 -30.15 -2.03 -12.71
N VAL A 300 -30.29 -1.57 -11.46
CA VAL A 300 -30.10 -0.17 -11.09
C VAL A 300 -28.69 0.30 -11.46
N PHE A 301 -27.66 -0.47 -11.11
CA PHE A 301 -26.27 -0.14 -11.46
C PHE A 301 -26.06 -0.04 -12.98
N GLN A 302 -26.56 -1.02 -13.75
CA GLN A 302 -26.47 -1.01 -15.21
C GLN A 302 -27.17 0.21 -15.81
N TRP A 303 -28.34 0.56 -15.30
CA TRP A 303 -29.08 1.73 -15.74
C TRP A 303 -28.32 3.02 -15.41
N VAL A 304 -27.83 3.20 -14.18
CA VAL A 304 -27.03 4.37 -13.78
C VAL A 304 -25.79 4.54 -14.65
N MET A 305 -25.08 3.45 -14.95
CA MET A 305 -23.91 3.47 -15.82
C MET A 305 -24.26 3.77 -17.29
N SER A 306 -25.46 3.41 -17.74
CA SER A 306 -25.92 3.68 -19.11
C SER A 306 -26.53 5.08 -19.27
N ALA A 307 -27.27 5.56 -18.28
CA ALA A 307 -28.00 6.82 -18.31
C ALA A 307 -27.12 8.00 -17.87
N GLY A 308 -26.28 7.80 -16.85
CA GLY A 308 -25.41 8.83 -16.27
C GLY A 308 -24.21 9.24 -17.14
N GLY A 309 -24.14 8.81 -18.39
CA GLY A 309 -23.09 9.19 -19.35
C GLY A 309 -21.68 9.00 -18.80
N LEU A 310 -20.81 10.01 -18.97
CA LEU A 310 -19.44 9.99 -18.43
C LEU A 310 -19.36 10.29 -16.93
N VAL A 311 -20.42 10.84 -16.32
CA VAL A 311 -20.46 11.20 -14.90
C VAL A 311 -20.45 9.94 -14.02
N ALA A 312 -21.22 8.90 -14.40
CA ALA A 312 -21.27 7.64 -13.69
C ALA A 312 -19.92 6.88 -13.61
N PRO A 313 -19.23 6.57 -14.72
CA PRO A 313 -17.92 5.92 -14.67
C PRO A 313 -16.84 6.79 -14.02
N LEU A 314 -16.87 8.11 -14.21
CA LEU A 314 -15.93 9.02 -13.54
C LEU A 314 -16.14 8.99 -12.01
N GLY A 315 -17.40 9.08 -11.56
CA GLY A 315 -17.76 9.00 -10.15
C GLY A 315 -17.36 7.68 -9.50
N LEU A 316 -17.64 6.55 -10.18
CA LEU A 316 -17.24 5.23 -9.72
C LEU A 316 -15.72 5.09 -9.60
N PHE A 317 -14.98 5.49 -10.64
CA PHE A 317 -13.51 5.39 -10.64
C PHE A 317 -12.91 6.25 -9.53
N THR A 318 -13.31 7.51 -9.42
CA THR A 318 -12.78 8.44 -8.41
C THR A 318 -13.18 8.03 -6.99
N GLY A 319 -14.39 7.50 -6.78
CA GLY A 319 -14.82 6.93 -5.50
C GLY A 319 -13.97 5.72 -5.07
N ILE A 320 -13.71 4.78 -5.98
CA ILE A 320 -12.86 3.61 -5.70
C ILE A 320 -11.42 4.05 -5.39
N ILE A 321 -10.84 4.89 -6.24
CA ILE A 321 -9.47 5.38 -6.06
C ILE A 321 -9.32 6.12 -4.72
N SER A 322 -10.31 6.93 -4.34
CA SER A 322 -10.34 7.62 -3.05
C SER A 322 -10.21 6.67 -1.86
N ILE A 323 -11.05 5.62 -1.80
CA ILE A 323 -11.04 4.63 -0.71
C ILE A 323 -9.64 4.02 -0.57
N VAL A 324 -9.04 3.66 -1.70
CA VAL A 324 -7.74 3.00 -1.70
C VAL A 324 -6.62 3.96 -1.30
N LEU A 325 -6.63 5.21 -1.78
CA LEU A 325 -5.66 6.22 -1.38
C LEU A 325 -5.77 6.59 0.10
N TYR A 326 -6.98 6.67 0.66
CA TYR A 326 -7.15 6.85 2.11
C TYR A 326 -6.67 5.65 2.91
N GLY A 327 -6.86 4.42 2.41
CA GLY A 327 -6.28 3.22 3.02
C GLY A 327 -4.75 3.26 3.06
N PHE A 328 -4.12 3.64 1.94
CA PHE A 328 -2.68 3.83 1.85
C PHE A 328 -2.18 4.96 2.77
N PHE A 329 -2.89 6.09 2.81
CA PHE A 329 -2.59 7.19 3.73
C PHE A 329 -2.67 6.75 5.21
N ALA A 330 -3.75 6.05 5.59
CA ALA A 330 -3.94 5.55 6.94
C ALA A 330 -2.83 4.57 7.36
N TYR A 331 -2.34 3.75 6.44
CA TYR A 331 -1.18 2.89 6.67
C TYR A 331 0.08 3.71 6.99
N HIS A 332 0.36 4.77 6.22
CA HIS A 332 1.49 5.65 6.53
C HIS A 332 1.31 6.42 7.84
N ILE A 333 0.09 6.84 8.20
CA ILE A 333 -0.18 7.42 9.52
C ILE A 333 0.15 6.41 10.63
N TYR A 334 -0.23 5.15 10.47
CA TYR A 334 0.16 4.10 11.40
C TYR A 334 1.68 3.96 11.50
N LEU A 335 2.40 3.94 10.38
CA LEU A 335 3.86 3.89 10.34
C LEU A 335 4.50 5.05 11.12
N ILE A 336 3.95 6.26 11.01
CA ILE A 336 4.38 7.42 11.81
C ILE A 336 4.10 7.19 13.29
N VAL A 337 2.90 6.71 13.64
CA VAL A 337 2.54 6.45 15.05
C VAL A 337 3.50 5.47 15.70
N VAL A 338 3.96 4.45 14.99
CA VAL A 338 4.95 3.46 15.50
C VAL A 338 6.41 3.84 15.23
N ASN A 339 6.67 4.99 14.60
CA ASN A 339 7.97 5.47 14.10
C ASN A 339 8.80 4.42 13.36
N THR A 340 8.19 3.81 12.36
CA THR A 340 8.82 2.82 11.49
C THR A 340 8.61 3.28 10.05
N THR A 341 9.66 3.24 9.22
CA THR A 341 9.52 3.46 7.77
C THR A 341 9.01 2.21 7.07
N THR A 342 8.47 2.33 5.85
CA THR A 342 8.06 1.19 5.03
C THR A 342 9.21 0.20 4.87
N ASN A 343 10.41 0.68 4.52
CA ASN A 343 11.62 -0.15 4.45
C ASN A 343 11.99 -0.84 5.77
N GLU A 344 11.81 -0.19 6.91
CA GLU A 344 12.03 -0.81 8.22
C GLU A 344 10.97 -1.85 8.56
N SER A 345 9.71 -1.67 8.18
CA SER A 345 8.67 -2.67 8.46
C SER A 345 8.99 -4.03 7.83
N TYR A 346 9.57 -4.04 6.63
CA TYR A 346 10.06 -5.27 5.99
C TYR A 346 11.25 -5.86 6.74
N LYS A 347 12.24 -5.04 7.10
CA LYS A 347 13.40 -5.52 7.86
C LYS A 347 13.04 -6.08 9.23
N TRP A 348 12.11 -5.43 9.94
CA TRP A 348 11.65 -5.89 11.24
C TRP A 348 10.92 -7.22 11.15
N TYR A 349 10.17 -7.45 10.08
CA TYR A 349 9.52 -8.74 9.83
C TYR A 349 10.58 -9.86 9.72
N ASP A 350 11.57 -9.67 8.83
CA ASP A 350 12.63 -10.66 8.61
C ASP A 350 13.46 -10.89 9.86
N TYR A 351 13.80 -9.82 10.58
CA TYR A 351 14.60 -9.91 11.80
C TYR A 351 13.87 -10.65 12.91
N VAL A 352 12.59 -10.34 13.16
CA VAL A 352 11.79 -11.00 14.18
C VAL A 352 11.55 -12.46 13.82
N ASP A 353 11.34 -12.79 12.55
CA ASP A 353 11.19 -14.17 12.10
C ASP A 353 12.47 -14.97 12.34
N GLN A 354 13.63 -14.43 11.94
CA GLN A 354 14.93 -15.05 12.22
C GLN A 354 15.21 -15.20 13.71
N ALA A 355 14.88 -14.19 14.51
CA ALA A 355 15.04 -14.24 15.97
C ALA A 355 14.12 -15.30 16.60
N GLN A 356 12.88 -15.41 16.13
CA GLN A 356 11.94 -16.44 16.58
C GLN A 356 12.43 -17.84 16.23
N VAL A 357 12.97 -18.05 15.02
CA VAL A 357 13.55 -19.33 14.60
C VAL A 357 14.77 -19.67 15.46
N LYS A 358 15.69 -18.72 15.67
CA LYS A 358 16.86 -18.94 16.54
C LYS A 358 16.45 -19.30 17.96
N PHE A 359 15.47 -18.58 18.52
CA PHE A 359 14.92 -18.88 19.84
C PHE A 359 14.33 -20.29 19.90
N TYR A 360 13.52 -20.66 18.90
CA TYR A 360 12.94 -22.01 18.80
C TYR A 360 14.00 -23.10 18.70
N MET A 361 15.04 -22.89 17.88
CA MET A 361 16.12 -23.87 17.72
C MET A 361 16.94 -24.03 19.00
N ALA A 362 17.15 -22.94 19.76
CA ALA A 362 17.89 -22.98 21.02
C ALA A 362 17.13 -23.70 22.15
N HIS A 363 15.79 -23.62 22.17
CA HIS A 363 14.93 -24.23 23.20
C HIS A 363 14.09 -25.37 22.63
N LYS A 364 14.55 -25.98 21.53
CA LYS A 364 13.75 -26.95 20.77
C LYS A 364 13.34 -28.12 21.65
N ASP A 365 14.29 -28.66 22.41
CA ASP A 365 14.10 -29.86 23.22
C ASP A 365 13.13 -29.58 24.37
N GLU A 366 13.29 -28.46 25.07
CA GLU A 366 12.37 -28.00 26.12
C GLU A 366 10.95 -27.78 25.60
N ILE A 367 10.81 -27.13 24.43
CA ILE A 367 9.51 -26.87 23.80
C ILE A 367 8.85 -28.18 23.34
N GLU A 368 9.62 -29.12 22.77
CA GLU A 368 9.09 -30.42 22.34
C GLU A 368 8.71 -31.31 23.53
N GLU A 369 9.44 -31.24 24.64
CA GLU A 369 9.09 -31.92 25.89
C GLU A 369 7.78 -31.39 26.46
N GLN A 370 7.62 -30.07 26.57
CA GLN A 370 6.37 -29.45 27.02
C GLN A 370 5.18 -29.82 26.12
N LYS A 371 5.37 -29.88 24.80
CA LYS A 371 4.32 -30.31 23.87
C LYS A 371 3.87 -31.75 24.14
N LYS A 372 4.82 -32.66 24.38
CA LYS A 372 4.51 -34.07 24.71
C LYS A 372 3.71 -34.16 26.00
N VAL A 373 4.04 -33.37 27.02
CA VAL A 373 3.29 -33.31 28.29
C VAL A 373 1.85 -32.86 28.03
N VAL A 374 1.65 -31.76 27.29
CA VAL A 374 0.31 -31.24 26.97
C VAL A 374 -0.50 -32.21 26.11
N GLU A 375 0.12 -32.90 25.16
CA GLU A 375 -0.55 -33.90 24.32
C GLU A 375 -0.92 -35.16 25.11
N ALA A 376 -0.06 -35.61 26.04
CA ALA A 376 -0.34 -36.70 26.96
C ALA A 376 -1.48 -36.38 27.93
N GLU A 377 -1.61 -35.11 28.34
CA GLU A 377 -2.74 -34.65 29.15
C GLU A 377 -4.05 -34.62 28.36
N LYS A 378 -4.02 -34.21 27.09
CA LYS A 378 -5.19 -34.21 26.21
C LYS A 378 -5.72 -35.62 25.91
N THR A 379 -4.83 -36.60 25.72
CA THR A 379 -5.21 -38.00 25.43
C THR A 379 -5.78 -38.73 26.63
N LYS A 380 -5.46 -38.30 27.87
CA LYS A 380 -5.97 -38.91 29.10
C LYS A 380 -7.41 -38.53 29.47
N GLY A 381 -8.13 -37.79 28.61
CA GLY A 381 -9.57 -37.52 28.78
C GLY A 381 -9.98 -36.81 30.07
N LYS A 382 -9.03 -36.32 30.87
CA LYS A 382 -9.32 -35.59 32.11
C LYS A 382 -9.64 -34.14 31.74
N LYS A 383 -10.94 -33.86 31.58
CA LYS A 383 -11.48 -32.52 31.87
C LYS A 383 -11.23 -32.23 33.35
N LYS A 384 -10.04 -31.76 33.69
CA LYS A 384 -9.88 -30.97 34.91
C LYS A 384 -10.11 -29.53 34.52
N ASP A 385 -10.99 -28.87 35.27
CA ASP A 385 -11.05 -27.42 35.35
C ASP A 385 -9.64 -26.92 35.68
N ALA A 386 -8.88 -26.60 34.65
CA ALA A 386 -7.69 -25.79 34.79
C ALA A 386 -8.18 -24.40 35.18
N ARG A 387 -8.46 -24.20 36.48
CA ARG A 387 -8.24 -22.90 37.09
C ARG A 387 -6.84 -22.52 36.64
N ARG A 388 -6.77 -21.52 35.77
CA ARG A 388 -5.53 -20.80 35.45
C ARG A 388 -4.98 -20.30 36.77
N ASP A 389 -4.16 -21.11 37.42
CA ASP A 389 -3.13 -20.58 38.28
C ASP A 389 -2.20 -19.83 37.33
N HIS A 390 -2.41 -18.51 37.25
CA HIS A 390 -1.56 -17.56 36.57
C HIS A 390 -0.23 -17.43 37.32
N ARG A 391 0.45 -18.55 37.57
CA ARG A 391 1.89 -18.51 37.75
C ARG A 391 2.47 -18.47 36.34
N ASP A 392 2.71 -17.23 35.90
CA ASP A 392 3.60 -16.96 34.78
C ASP A 392 4.84 -17.86 34.91
N PRO A 393 5.27 -18.57 33.85
CA PRO A 393 6.54 -19.27 33.89
C PRO A 393 7.61 -18.28 34.32
N ASP A 394 8.38 -18.64 35.34
CA ASP A 394 9.36 -17.76 35.96
C ASP A 394 10.32 -17.22 34.88
N TRP A 395 10.41 -15.89 34.80
CA TRP A 395 11.03 -15.13 33.71
C TRP A 395 12.56 -15.06 33.83
N THR A 396 13.21 -16.16 34.18
CA THR A 396 14.64 -16.19 34.47
C THR A 396 15.35 -17.34 33.77
N LEU A 397 15.42 -17.28 32.44
CA LEU A 397 16.60 -17.76 31.72
C LEU A 397 17.60 -16.58 31.65
N ALA A 398 18.13 -16.26 32.83
CA ALA A 398 19.33 -15.46 32.96
C ALA A 398 20.51 -16.38 32.64
N ASP A 399 21.01 -16.29 31.41
CA ASP A 399 22.44 -16.29 31.07
C ASP A 399 22.65 -16.65 29.60
N TYR A 400 22.33 -15.71 28.70
CA TYR A 400 23.13 -15.49 27.50
C TYR A 400 23.09 -14.00 27.17
N THR A 401 24.27 -13.43 27.00
CA THR A 401 24.52 -12.03 26.66
C THR A 401 23.63 -11.56 25.50
N ILE A 402 22.80 -10.56 25.82
CA ILE A 402 22.00 -9.66 24.98
C ILE A 402 20.58 -10.14 24.59
N PRO A 403 19.51 -9.83 25.36
CA PRO A 403 18.15 -9.90 24.80
C PRO A 403 17.74 -8.49 24.36
N LYS A 404 18.10 -8.14 23.11
CA LYS A 404 17.50 -7.01 22.37
C LYS A 404 16.00 -7.22 22.06
N TYR A 405 15.46 -8.36 22.49
CA TYR A 405 14.10 -8.80 22.30
C TYR A 405 13.54 -9.39 23.60
N ARG A 406 12.21 -9.36 23.76
CA ARG A 406 11.47 -9.98 24.86
C ARG A 406 10.44 -10.96 24.31
N LEU A 407 10.06 -11.99 25.04
CA LEU A 407 8.89 -12.80 24.69
C LEU A 407 7.63 -12.10 25.21
N ASP A 408 6.53 -12.15 24.46
CA ASP A 408 5.22 -11.80 24.98
C ASP A 408 4.58 -12.98 25.74
N SER A 409 3.41 -12.75 26.34
CA SER A 409 2.64 -13.77 27.06
C SER A 409 2.18 -14.95 26.21
N ARG A 410 2.46 -14.93 24.89
CA ARG A 410 2.18 -16.02 23.95
C ARG A 410 3.47 -16.67 23.44
N GLY A 411 4.63 -16.36 24.03
CA GLY A 411 5.92 -16.90 23.65
C GLY A 411 6.46 -16.34 22.32
N LYS A 412 5.97 -15.17 21.88
CA LYS A 412 6.43 -14.53 20.65
C LYS A 412 7.51 -13.50 20.93
N VAL A 413 8.56 -13.49 20.11
CA VAL A 413 9.61 -12.47 20.13
C VAL A 413 9.02 -11.09 19.78
N VAL A 414 9.21 -10.14 20.68
CA VAL A 414 8.83 -8.73 20.59
C VAL A 414 10.09 -7.88 20.73
N VAL A 415 10.32 -7.02 19.74
CA VAL A 415 11.42 -6.05 19.77
C VAL A 415 10.86 -4.67 20.11
N LYS A 416 11.55 -3.95 21.00
CA LYS A 416 11.21 -2.56 21.31
C LYS A 416 11.82 -1.64 20.25
N ASN A 417 10.99 -1.01 19.42
CA ASN A 417 11.46 0.03 18.52
C ASN A 417 11.90 1.27 19.32
N MET A 418 13.22 1.50 19.42
CA MET A 418 13.76 2.64 20.16
C MET A 418 13.45 4.00 19.52
N TYR A 419 13.17 4.02 18.21
CA TYR A 419 12.81 5.25 17.49
C TYR A 419 11.37 5.70 17.83
N ASN A 420 10.52 4.80 18.35
CA ASN A 420 9.19 5.17 18.78
C ASN A 420 9.21 5.93 20.12
N ARG A 421 9.04 7.25 20.04
CA ARG A 421 9.08 8.18 21.19
C ARG A 421 7.68 8.67 21.59
N GLY A 422 6.63 8.03 21.09
CA GLY A 422 5.23 8.44 21.24
C GLY A 422 4.73 9.28 20.07
N TRP A 423 3.44 9.14 19.74
CA TRP A 423 2.86 9.60 18.48
C TRP A 423 3.10 11.10 18.18
N ARG A 424 3.08 11.98 19.20
CA ARG A 424 3.33 13.42 19.03
C ARG A 424 4.77 13.69 18.58
N LYS A 425 5.75 13.06 19.24
CA LYS A 425 7.17 13.22 18.91
C LYS A 425 7.49 12.60 17.55
N ASN A 426 6.87 11.46 17.24
CA ASN A 426 7.05 10.81 15.94
C ASN A 426 6.46 11.64 14.80
N LEU A 427 5.30 12.27 15.01
CA LEU A 427 4.70 13.18 14.05
C LEU A 427 5.54 14.45 13.87
N ALA A 428 6.03 15.03 14.97
CA ALA A 428 6.91 16.19 14.93
C ALA A 428 8.20 15.91 14.14
N GLU A 429 8.78 14.72 14.26
CA GLU A 429 9.94 14.27 13.47
C GLU A 429 9.67 14.23 11.96
N VAL A 430 8.42 13.99 11.54
CA VAL A 430 8.05 14.00 10.11
C VAL A 430 7.78 15.42 9.61
N ILE A 431 7.15 16.26 10.43
CA ILE A 431 6.84 17.64 10.05
C ILE A 431 8.10 18.51 10.08
N TRP A 432 8.96 18.32 11.08
CA TRP A 432 10.25 19.00 11.27
C TRP A 432 11.37 17.96 11.42
N PRO A 433 11.95 17.51 10.30
CA PRO A 433 13.02 16.53 10.31
C PRO A 433 14.27 17.06 11.04
N PRO A 434 14.94 16.23 11.87
CA PRO A 434 16.04 16.65 12.72
C PRO A 434 17.32 17.05 11.94
N SER A 435 17.46 16.57 10.70
CA SER A 435 18.61 16.91 9.85
C SER A 435 18.52 18.28 9.17
N GLN A 436 17.34 18.95 9.18
CA GLN A 436 17.14 20.27 8.57
C GLN A 436 17.68 21.44 9.41
#